data_AF-A0A1X7IV25-F1
#
_entry.id   AF-A0A1X7IV25-F1
#
_cell.length_a   1.000
_cell.length_b   1.000
_cell.length_c   1.000
_cell.angle_alpha   90.00
_cell.angle_beta   90.00
_cell.angle_gamma   90.00
#
_symmetry.space_group_name_H-M   'P 1'
#
loop_
_entity.id
_entity.type
_entity.pdbx_description
1 polymer ?
#
loop_
_entity_poly.entity_id
_entity_poly.type
_entity_poly.pdbx_seq_one_letter_code
_entity_poly.pdbx_strand_id
1 'polypeptide(L)'
;MAFESFPLRRAQEHPLEPMPRGAWPATLAPVSQLLDDGLDFAPITVFVGENGSGKSTLVEAIAQAYGLSAEGGSAGAMHSTRSSESALWQHLQLVRNAGASKRGYFLRAETMHGFYTYLEQNPGVRPEPRFHELSHGESFLELVEARFRGPGLWVLDEPESALSFSGCLALIGILKDLVATGKSQVILSTHSPVLAAFPGAVIHEVGEWGLRRAEWAELDLVRNLSLFLDAPGRFLRHV
;
A
#
# COMPACT_ATOMS: atom_id res chain seq x y z
N MET A 1 -22.23 -17.36 9.47
CA MET A 1 -20.94 -16.74 9.08
C MET A 1 -21.25 -15.66 8.08
N ALA A 2 -21.02 -14.39 8.41
CA ALA A 2 -21.17 -13.32 7.43
C ALA A 2 -20.11 -13.53 6.35
N PHE A 3 -20.52 -13.68 5.09
CA PHE A 3 -19.56 -13.70 3.98
C PHE A 3 -18.79 -12.38 4.01
N GLU A 4 -17.48 -12.45 4.23
CA GLU A 4 -16.62 -11.27 4.19
C GLU A 4 -16.75 -10.62 2.80
N SER A 5 -17.16 -9.35 2.76
CA SER A 5 -17.58 -8.67 1.52
C SER A 5 -16.54 -7.69 0.96
N PHE A 6 -15.30 -7.78 1.43
CA PHE A 6 -14.23 -6.90 0.99
C PHE A 6 -13.70 -7.28 -0.39
N PRO A 7 -13.07 -6.36 -1.15
CA PRO A 7 -13.00 -6.52 -2.60
C PRO A 7 -12.04 -7.57 -3.15
N LEU A 8 -10.83 -7.68 -2.59
CA LEU A 8 -9.79 -8.58 -3.06
C LEU A 8 -9.61 -9.73 -2.06
N ARG A 9 -9.72 -10.97 -2.53
CA ARG A 9 -9.52 -12.17 -1.71
C ARG A 9 -8.12 -12.74 -1.88
N ARG A 10 -7.66 -12.90 -3.12
CA ARG A 10 -6.38 -13.53 -3.44
C ARG A 10 -5.75 -12.91 -4.69
N ALA A 11 -4.42 -12.84 -4.71
CA ALA A 11 -3.62 -12.64 -5.92
C ALA A 11 -2.82 -13.92 -6.19
N GLN A 12 -2.74 -14.32 -7.45
CA GLN A 12 -2.02 -15.52 -7.88
C GLN A 12 -1.48 -15.31 -9.30
N GLU A 13 -0.54 -16.13 -9.73
CA GLU A 13 -0.07 -16.08 -11.12
C GLU A 13 -1.22 -16.30 -12.12
N HIS A 14 -1.18 -15.53 -13.20
CA HIS A 14 -2.14 -15.66 -14.28
C HIS A 14 -1.85 -16.95 -15.08
N PRO A 15 -2.78 -17.92 -15.13
CA PRO A 15 -2.51 -19.24 -15.69
C PRO A 15 -2.26 -19.23 -17.21
N LEU A 16 -2.68 -18.17 -17.92
CA LEU A 16 -2.43 -18.01 -19.36
C LEU A 16 -1.24 -17.09 -19.66
N GLU A 17 -0.75 -16.35 -18.67
CA GLU A 17 0.34 -15.38 -18.84
C GLU A 17 1.36 -15.54 -17.71
N PRO A 18 2.02 -16.72 -17.59
CA PRO A 18 3.00 -16.94 -16.54
C PRO A 18 4.23 -16.05 -16.71
N MET A 19 4.81 -15.60 -15.60
CA MET A 19 5.97 -14.73 -15.61
C MET A 19 7.28 -15.54 -15.64
N PRO A 20 8.23 -15.24 -16.54
CA PRO A 20 9.54 -15.90 -16.52
C PRO A 20 10.28 -15.66 -15.20
N ARG A 21 10.56 -16.72 -14.43
CA ARG A 21 11.22 -16.62 -13.11
C ARG A 21 12.63 -16.03 -13.14
N GLY A 22 13.30 -16.07 -14.29
CA GLY A 22 14.63 -15.46 -14.49
C GLY A 22 14.61 -13.97 -14.84
N ALA A 23 13.43 -13.35 -14.98
CA ALA A 23 13.28 -11.94 -15.34
C ALA A 23 12.78 -11.12 -14.16
N TRP A 24 13.29 -9.90 -14.00
CA TRP A 24 12.77 -8.96 -13.01
C TRP A 24 11.31 -8.57 -13.33
N PRO A 25 10.41 -8.41 -12.34
CA PRO A 25 10.62 -8.62 -10.89
C PRO A 25 10.45 -10.04 -10.34
N ALA A 26 10.25 -11.09 -11.14
CA ALA A 26 10.09 -12.47 -10.63
C ALA A 26 11.34 -13.00 -9.91
N THR A 27 12.51 -12.38 -10.11
CA THR A 27 13.73 -12.67 -9.37
C THR A 27 13.70 -12.17 -7.91
N LEU A 28 12.76 -11.30 -7.55
CA LEU A 28 12.56 -10.89 -6.16
C LEU A 28 11.88 -12.04 -5.41
N ALA A 29 12.50 -12.51 -4.33
CA ALA A 29 11.95 -13.59 -3.50
C ALA A 29 10.45 -13.44 -3.16
N PRO A 30 9.95 -12.27 -2.72
CA PRO A 30 8.53 -12.13 -2.38
C PRO A 30 7.61 -12.17 -3.61
N VAL A 31 8.11 -11.78 -4.79
CA VAL A 31 7.37 -11.87 -6.05
C VAL A 31 7.34 -13.31 -6.55
N SER A 32 8.48 -14.02 -6.51
CA SER A 32 8.51 -15.45 -6.86
C SER A 32 7.51 -16.22 -6.00
N GLN A 33 7.53 -16.01 -4.68
CA GLN A 33 6.60 -16.67 -3.77
C GLN A 33 5.14 -16.32 -4.06
N LEU A 34 4.82 -15.05 -4.37
CA LEU A 34 3.46 -14.67 -4.81
C LEU A 34 3.05 -15.44 -6.07
N LEU A 35 3.95 -15.60 -7.04
CA LEU A 35 3.65 -16.30 -8.29
C LEU A 35 3.48 -17.81 -8.07
N ASP A 36 4.31 -18.40 -7.22
CA ASP A 36 4.33 -19.85 -6.98
C ASP A 36 3.19 -20.29 -6.05
N ASP A 37 2.96 -19.57 -4.94
CA ASP A 37 2.02 -19.96 -3.90
C ASP A 37 0.71 -19.16 -3.95
N GLY A 38 0.73 -17.94 -4.49
CA GLY A 38 -0.35 -16.96 -4.33
C GLY A 38 -0.37 -16.31 -2.95
N LEU A 39 -1.16 -15.23 -2.82
CA LEU A 39 -1.29 -14.46 -1.59
C LEU A 39 -2.75 -14.17 -1.29
N ASP A 40 -3.22 -14.60 -0.11
CA ASP A 40 -4.54 -14.28 0.40
C ASP A 40 -4.51 -12.96 1.19
N PHE A 41 -5.54 -12.14 0.99
CA PHE A 41 -5.67 -10.84 1.63
C PHE A 41 -6.71 -10.85 2.75
N ALA A 42 -6.45 -10.06 3.78
CA ALA A 42 -7.36 -9.76 4.87
C ALA A 42 -8.03 -8.38 4.65
N PRO A 43 -9.03 -7.99 5.46
CA PRO A 43 -9.60 -6.64 5.43
C PRO A 43 -8.53 -5.54 5.57
N ILE A 44 -7.48 -5.81 6.34
CA ILE A 44 -6.30 -4.97 6.48
C ILE A 44 -5.08 -5.87 6.27
N THR A 45 -4.33 -5.63 5.20
CA THR A 45 -3.07 -6.32 4.90
C THR A 45 -1.94 -5.32 4.88
N VAL A 46 -0.90 -5.55 5.68
CA VAL A 46 0.24 -4.63 5.79
C VAL A 46 1.53 -5.34 5.37
N PHE A 47 2.26 -4.78 4.42
CA PHE A 47 3.58 -5.22 4.01
C PHE A 47 4.65 -4.38 4.71
N VAL A 48 5.54 -5.03 5.46
CA VAL A 48 6.63 -4.37 6.20
C VAL A 48 7.97 -4.93 5.74
N GLY A 49 9.00 -4.10 5.63
CA GLY A 49 10.32 -4.56 5.21
C GLY A 49 11.21 -3.41 4.77
N GLU A 50 12.49 -3.72 4.57
CA GLU A 50 13.51 -2.72 4.20
C GLU A 50 13.25 -2.10 2.82
N ASN A 51 13.88 -0.97 2.55
CA ASN A 51 13.81 -0.33 1.23
C ASN A 51 14.47 -1.24 0.19
N GLY A 52 13.81 -1.43 -0.95
CA GLY A 52 14.28 -2.34 -2.00
C GLY A 52 13.91 -3.82 -1.82
N SER A 53 13.23 -4.20 -0.74
CA SER A 53 12.76 -5.59 -0.53
C SER A 53 11.66 -6.05 -1.50
N GLY A 54 11.05 -5.15 -2.28
CA GLY A 54 10.01 -5.47 -3.26
C GLY A 54 8.57 -5.14 -2.82
N LYS A 55 8.38 -4.48 -1.67
CA LYS A 55 7.05 -4.05 -1.17
C LYS A 55 6.27 -3.24 -2.20
N SER A 56 6.87 -2.14 -2.69
CA SER A 56 6.23 -1.26 -3.66
C SER A 56 5.91 -2.01 -4.96
N THR A 57 6.81 -2.87 -5.43
CA THR A 57 6.58 -3.70 -6.62
C THR A 57 5.36 -4.62 -6.45
N LEU A 58 5.19 -5.26 -5.29
CA LEU A 58 4.01 -6.07 -4.99
C LEU A 58 2.73 -5.23 -4.96
N VAL A 59 2.74 -4.17 -4.17
CA VAL A 59 1.56 -3.31 -3.92
C VAL A 59 1.10 -2.63 -5.20
N GLU A 60 2.05 -2.13 -6.01
CA GLU A 60 1.81 -1.54 -7.32
C GLU A 60 1.22 -2.58 -8.28
N ALA A 61 1.80 -3.78 -8.38
CA ALA A 61 1.29 -4.81 -9.27
C ALA A 61 -0.13 -5.25 -8.90
N ILE A 62 -0.43 -5.37 -7.60
CA ILE A 62 -1.78 -5.65 -7.11
C ILE A 62 -2.74 -4.51 -7.47
N ALA A 63 -2.35 -3.25 -7.26
CA ALA A 63 -3.16 -2.09 -7.59
C ALA A 63 -3.47 -2.02 -9.10
N GLN A 64 -2.45 -2.21 -9.95
CA GLN A 64 -2.59 -2.20 -11.40
C GLN A 64 -3.44 -3.37 -11.90
N ALA A 65 -3.22 -4.59 -11.41
CA ALA A 65 -4.04 -5.76 -11.73
C ALA A 65 -5.50 -5.59 -11.26
N TYR A 66 -5.74 -4.74 -10.25
CA TYR A 66 -7.08 -4.37 -9.80
C TYR A 66 -7.75 -3.34 -10.72
N GLY A 67 -6.98 -2.65 -11.57
CA GLY A 67 -7.42 -1.57 -12.45
C GLY A 67 -7.33 -0.19 -11.81
N LEU A 68 -6.48 -0.02 -10.79
CA LEU A 68 -6.17 1.28 -10.20
C LEU A 68 -5.02 1.93 -10.98
N SER A 69 -5.07 3.24 -11.18
CA SER A 69 -4.02 3.97 -11.89
C SER A 69 -2.84 4.28 -10.96
N ALA A 70 -1.62 4.00 -11.42
CA ALA A 70 -0.35 4.19 -10.71
C ALA A 70 -0.09 5.65 -10.25
N GLU A 71 -0.65 6.64 -10.97
CA GLU A 71 -0.45 8.07 -10.70
C GLU A 71 -1.44 8.69 -9.69
N GLY A 72 -2.24 7.87 -8.98
CA GLY A 72 -3.23 8.37 -8.04
C GLY A 72 -4.53 8.77 -8.73
N GLY A 73 -5.39 7.79 -9.01
CA GLY A 73 -6.67 8.04 -9.69
C GLY A 73 -7.69 6.95 -9.43
N SER A 74 -8.98 7.31 -9.55
CA SER A 74 -10.08 6.34 -9.56
C SER A 74 -10.00 5.47 -10.81
N ALA A 75 -10.46 4.22 -10.72
CA ALA A 75 -10.52 3.28 -11.85
C ALA A 75 -10.99 3.97 -13.15
N GLY A 76 -10.09 4.03 -14.16
CA GLY A 76 -10.35 4.65 -15.46
C GLY A 76 -9.42 5.79 -15.89
N ALA A 77 -8.53 6.28 -15.03
CA ALA A 77 -7.56 7.32 -15.40
C ALA A 77 -6.21 6.71 -15.83
N MET A 78 -6.08 6.24 -17.07
CA MET A 78 -4.78 5.88 -17.64
C MET A 78 -4.07 7.16 -18.11
N HIS A 79 -3.14 7.69 -17.31
CA HIS A 79 -2.07 8.54 -17.81
C HIS A 79 -0.75 7.84 -17.51
N SER A 80 0.09 7.73 -18.55
CA SER A 80 1.36 7.01 -18.51
C SER A 80 2.50 8.02 -18.51
N THR A 81 3.11 8.29 -17.35
CA THR A 81 4.37 9.02 -17.27
C THR A 81 5.41 8.33 -16.37
N ARG A 82 5.88 7.14 -16.78
CA ARG A 82 7.32 6.76 -16.92
C ARG A 82 7.53 5.23 -17.00
N SER A 83 8.62 4.85 -17.65
CA SER A 83 9.10 3.50 -17.97
C SER A 83 9.72 2.72 -16.78
N SER A 84 9.24 2.89 -15.55
CA SER A 84 9.79 2.23 -14.35
C SER A 84 8.84 1.23 -13.70
N GLU A 85 7.60 1.13 -14.19
CA GLU A 85 6.59 0.23 -13.65
C GLU A 85 6.87 -1.21 -14.08
N SER A 86 6.73 -2.15 -13.15
CA SER A 86 6.96 -3.56 -13.46
C SER A 86 5.81 -4.16 -14.27
N ALA A 87 6.10 -5.06 -15.20
CA ALA A 87 5.07 -5.80 -15.95
C ALA A 87 4.35 -6.87 -15.11
N LEU A 88 4.66 -6.99 -13.81
CA LEU A 88 4.13 -8.05 -12.93
C LEU A 88 2.60 -8.09 -12.93
N TRP A 89 1.93 -6.94 -13.01
CA TRP A 89 0.46 -6.89 -12.98
C TRP A 89 -0.20 -7.66 -14.13
N GLN A 90 0.44 -7.77 -15.29
CA GLN A 90 -0.06 -8.54 -16.45
C GLN A 90 -0.05 -10.04 -16.14
N HIS A 91 0.90 -10.46 -15.30
CA HIS A 91 1.08 -11.84 -14.87
C HIS A 91 0.29 -12.19 -13.60
N LEU A 92 -0.56 -11.29 -13.09
CA LEU A 92 -1.37 -11.54 -11.90
C LEU A 92 -2.85 -11.70 -12.23
N GLN A 93 -3.44 -12.76 -11.68
CA GLN A 93 -4.89 -12.93 -11.61
C GLN A 93 -5.39 -12.60 -10.20
N LEU A 94 -6.30 -11.64 -10.11
CA LEU A 94 -6.94 -11.26 -8.85
C LEU A 94 -8.28 -11.98 -8.68
N VAL A 95 -8.43 -12.70 -7.57
CA VAL A 95 -9.68 -13.33 -7.14
C VAL A 95 -10.43 -12.36 -6.23
N ARG A 96 -11.63 -11.95 -6.66
CA ARG A 96 -12.48 -11.00 -5.94
C ARG A 96 -13.67 -11.71 -5.28
N ASN A 97 -14.19 -11.13 -4.19
CA ASN A 97 -15.42 -11.63 -3.57
C ASN A 97 -16.66 -11.28 -4.43
N ALA A 98 -17.68 -12.13 -4.41
CA ALA A 98 -18.91 -11.89 -5.14
C ALA A 98 -19.64 -10.64 -4.59
N GLY A 99 -20.04 -9.74 -5.49
CA GLY A 99 -20.68 -8.47 -5.09
C GLY A 99 -19.73 -7.41 -4.53
N ALA A 100 -18.42 -7.66 -4.56
CA ALA A 100 -17.39 -6.70 -4.18
C ALA A 100 -17.49 -5.40 -5.01
N SER A 101 -17.22 -4.28 -4.35
CA SER A 101 -17.06 -2.99 -5.03
C SER A 101 -15.90 -3.06 -6.01
N LYS A 102 -16.06 -2.50 -7.22
CA LYS A 102 -14.95 -2.32 -8.18
C LYS A 102 -14.18 -1.03 -7.92
N ARG A 103 -14.64 -0.20 -6.99
CA ARG A 103 -13.99 1.06 -6.65
C ARG A 103 -12.72 0.78 -5.86
N GLY A 104 -11.76 1.66 -6.02
CA GLY A 104 -10.57 1.72 -5.21
C GLY A 104 -9.74 2.92 -5.57
N TYR A 105 -8.66 3.11 -4.82
CA TYR A 105 -7.68 4.15 -5.05
C TYR A 105 -6.31 3.66 -4.62
N PHE A 106 -5.31 3.91 -5.45
CA PHE A 106 -3.91 3.66 -5.13
C PHE A 106 -3.23 5.00 -4.89
N LEU A 107 -2.54 5.12 -3.76
CA LEU A 107 -1.89 6.35 -3.34
C LEU A 107 -0.45 6.06 -2.93
N ARG A 108 0.48 6.84 -3.48
CA ARG A 108 1.90 6.75 -3.15
C ARG A 108 2.38 8.11 -2.67
N ALA A 109 3.14 8.15 -1.58
CA ALA A 109 3.55 9.43 -1.00
C ALA A 109 4.40 10.27 -1.97
N GLU A 110 5.30 9.67 -2.75
CA GLU A 110 6.16 10.43 -3.67
C GLU A 110 5.46 10.96 -4.93
N THR A 111 4.39 10.31 -5.41
CA THR A 111 3.68 10.74 -6.62
C THR A 111 2.78 11.93 -6.37
N MET A 112 2.59 12.30 -5.09
CA MET A 112 1.79 13.45 -4.67
C MET A 112 2.32 14.79 -5.18
N HIS A 113 3.65 14.96 -5.30
CA HIS A 113 4.19 16.23 -5.80
C HIS A 113 3.75 16.50 -7.24
N GLY A 114 3.77 15.47 -8.10
CA GLY A 114 3.25 15.56 -9.46
C GLY A 114 1.73 15.72 -9.52
N PHE A 115 1.00 15.06 -8.62
CA PHE A 115 -0.45 15.14 -8.53
C PHE A 115 -0.95 16.54 -8.09
N TYR A 116 -0.30 17.20 -7.13
CA TYR A 116 -0.64 18.57 -6.75
C TYR A 116 -0.39 19.54 -7.89
N THR A 117 0.77 19.44 -8.54
CA THR A 117 1.05 20.24 -9.74
C THR A 117 0.01 20.00 -10.84
N TYR A 118 -0.48 18.77 -11.01
CA TYR A 118 -1.55 18.46 -11.95
C TYR A 118 -2.90 19.06 -11.56
N LEU A 119 -3.30 18.99 -10.28
CA LEU A 119 -4.54 19.59 -9.77
C LEU A 119 -4.52 21.12 -9.88
N GLU A 120 -3.41 21.75 -9.53
CA GLU A 120 -3.19 23.20 -9.71
C GLU A 120 -3.38 23.60 -11.18
N GLN A 121 -2.94 22.75 -12.12
CA GLN A 121 -3.06 22.98 -13.55
C GLN A 121 -4.43 22.58 -14.13
N ASN A 122 -5.22 21.76 -13.43
CA ASN A 122 -6.52 21.23 -13.88
C ASN A 122 -7.59 21.32 -12.76
N PRO A 123 -7.97 22.53 -12.33
CA PRO A 123 -8.95 22.70 -11.26
C PRO A 123 -10.30 22.10 -11.65
N GLY A 124 -10.78 21.15 -10.84
CA GLY A 124 -12.11 20.55 -11.04
C GLY A 124 -13.28 21.51 -10.76
N VAL A 125 -14.50 21.08 -11.09
CA VAL A 125 -15.77 21.84 -10.88
C VAL A 125 -16.15 21.99 -9.40
N ARG A 126 -15.48 21.27 -8.48
CA ARG A 126 -15.69 21.38 -7.03
C ARG A 126 -14.61 22.29 -6.42
N PRO A 127 -14.94 23.10 -5.40
CA PRO A 127 -13.92 23.88 -4.70
C PRO A 127 -12.89 22.91 -4.11
N GLU A 128 -11.69 22.94 -4.66
CA GLU A 128 -10.56 22.20 -4.14
C GLU A 128 -10.13 22.82 -2.81
N PRO A 129 -9.74 22.01 -1.81
CA PRO A 129 -9.15 22.52 -0.57
C PRO A 129 -7.98 23.45 -0.85
N ARG A 130 -7.73 24.41 0.05
CA ARG A 130 -6.60 25.34 -0.07
C ARG A 130 -5.29 24.61 0.25
N PHE A 131 -4.81 23.80 -0.70
CA PHE A 131 -3.59 23.01 -0.57
C PHE A 131 -2.31 23.86 -0.37
N HIS A 132 -2.36 25.17 -0.61
CA HIS A 132 -1.24 26.10 -0.47
C HIS A 132 -0.88 26.49 0.97
N GLU A 133 -1.75 26.24 1.94
CA GLU A 133 -1.52 26.60 3.36
C GLU A 133 -1.18 25.37 4.24
N LEU A 134 -1.26 24.17 3.67
CA LEU A 134 -1.12 22.91 4.37
C LEU A 134 0.29 22.33 4.20
N SER A 135 0.81 21.70 5.26
CA SER A 135 2.03 20.90 5.15
C SER A 135 1.81 19.68 4.24
N HIS A 136 2.89 19.13 3.69
CA HIS A 136 2.85 17.94 2.81
C HIS A 136 2.03 16.78 3.41
N GLY A 137 2.07 16.61 4.74
CA GLY A 137 1.31 15.58 5.45
C GLY A 137 -0.16 15.91 5.67
N GLU A 138 -0.52 17.17 5.89
CA GLU A 138 -1.92 17.57 6.04
C GLU A 138 -2.67 17.45 4.71
N SER A 139 -2.04 17.89 3.62
CA SER A 139 -2.60 17.73 2.28
C SER A 139 -2.80 16.26 1.90
N PHE A 140 -1.92 15.36 2.36
CA PHE A 140 -2.05 13.91 2.18
C PHE A 140 -3.31 13.38 2.88
N LEU A 141 -3.51 13.75 4.15
CA LEU A 141 -4.67 13.31 4.92
C LEU A 141 -5.98 13.84 4.33
N GLU A 142 -6.01 15.11 3.91
CA GLU A 142 -7.18 15.67 3.23
C GLU A 142 -7.51 14.93 1.93
N LEU A 143 -6.50 14.54 1.14
CA LEU A 143 -6.73 13.74 -0.07
C LEU A 143 -7.36 12.39 0.27
N VAL A 144 -6.84 11.70 1.29
CA VAL A 144 -7.38 10.43 1.76
C VAL A 144 -8.84 10.61 2.17
N GLU A 145 -9.17 11.60 3.00
CA GLU A 145 -10.56 11.88 3.42
C GLU A 145 -11.48 12.27 2.25
N ALA A 146 -10.95 12.99 1.27
CA ALA A 146 -11.71 13.42 0.10
C ALA A 146 -12.04 12.25 -0.85
N ARG A 147 -11.10 11.31 -1.03
CA ARG A 147 -11.16 10.28 -2.08
C ARG A 147 -11.58 8.91 -1.53
N PHE A 148 -11.18 8.58 -0.31
CA PHE A 148 -11.40 7.26 0.28
C PHE A 148 -12.79 7.27 0.91
N ARG A 149 -13.81 7.07 0.08
CA ARG A 149 -15.21 7.16 0.47
C ARG A 149 -16.01 5.96 0.01
N GLY A 150 -16.77 5.40 0.94
CA GLY A 150 -17.64 4.26 0.71
C GLY A 150 -16.87 2.95 0.52
N PRO A 151 -17.52 1.91 -0.04
CA PRO A 151 -16.91 0.59 -0.17
C PRO A 151 -15.91 0.54 -1.33
N GLY A 152 -14.71 0.01 -1.08
CA GLY A 152 -13.66 -0.10 -2.08
C GLY A 152 -12.34 -0.67 -1.56
N LEU A 153 -11.39 -0.85 -2.48
CA LEU A 153 -10.01 -1.24 -2.19
C LEU A 153 -9.12 -0.01 -2.10
N TRP A 154 -8.52 0.22 -0.93
CA TRP A 154 -7.66 1.34 -0.65
C TRP A 154 -6.22 0.83 -0.54
N VAL A 155 -5.37 1.22 -1.48
CA VAL A 155 -3.99 0.77 -1.56
C VAL A 155 -3.07 1.96 -1.29
N LEU A 156 -2.17 1.83 -0.33
CA LEU A 156 -1.21 2.89 0.01
C LEU A 156 0.21 2.33 -0.02
N ASP A 157 1.12 3.08 -0.64
CA ASP A 157 2.55 2.76 -0.67
C ASP A 157 3.37 3.85 0.03
N GLU A 158 4.03 3.44 1.11
CA GLU A 158 4.91 4.22 1.98
C GLU A 158 4.36 5.62 2.36
N PRO A 159 3.11 5.70 2.88
CA PRO A 159 2.47 6.99 3.20
C PRO A 159 3.19 7.77 4.30
N GLU A 160 3.96 7.10 5.16
CA GLU A 160 4.80 7.73 6.19
C GLU A 160 5.82 8.72 5.62
N SER A 161 6.24 8.56 4.37
CA SER A 161 7.21 9.46 3.71
C SER A 161 6.68 10.89 3.60
N ALA A 162 5.35 11.08 3.63
CA ALA A 162 4.71 12.39 3.65
C ALA A 162 4.18 12.80 5.04
N LEU A 163 4.17 11.90 6.03
CA LEU A 163 3.44 12.09 7.28
C LEU A 163 4.36 12.21 8.51
N SER A 164 3.95 13.05 9.44
CA SER A 164 4.49 13.03 10.80
C SER A 164 3.99 11.81 11.59
N PHE A 165 4.53 11.59 12.79
CA PHE A 165 4.03 10.55 13.70
C PHE A 165 2.51 10.71 13.97
N SER A 166 2.07 11.93 14.28
CA SER A 166 0.64 12.23 14.48
C SER A 166 -0.17 12.03 13.19
N GLY A 167 0.42 12.34 12.03
CA GLY A 167 -0.19 12.09 10.73
C GLY A 167 -0.40 10.59 10.45
N CYS A 168 0.57 9.74 10.81
CA CYS A 168 0.42 8.29 10.72
C CYS A 168 -0.74 7.77 11.60
N LEU A 169 -0.87 8.30 12.82
CA LEU A 169 -1.98 7.95 13.72
C LEU A 169 -3.34 8.41 13.16
N ALA A 170 -3.41 9.62 12.61
CA ALA A 170 -4.61 10.13 11.95
C ALA A 170 -5.00 9.25 10.75
N LEU A 171 -4.03 8.86 9.93
CA LEU A 171 -4.25 7.95 8.80
C LEU A 171 -4.83 6.61 9.26
N ILE A 172 -4.28 6.01 10.32
CA ILE A 172 -4.84 4.77 10.91
C ILE A 172 -6.30 4.98 11.32
N GLY A 173 -6.63 6.10 11.95
CA GLY A 173 -8.01 6.44 12.33
C GLY A 173 -8.95 6.44 11.12
N ILE A 174 -8.61 7.19 10.07
CA ILE A 174 -9.41 7.30 8.84
C ILE A 174 -9.61 5.92 8.19
N LEU A 175 -8.52 5.16 8.03
CA LEU A 175 -8.56 3.84 7.38
C LEU A 175 -9.34 2.81 8.21
N LYS A 176 -9.23 2.86 9.53
CA LYS A 176 -9.97 1.97 10.44
C LYS A 176 -11.47 2.17 10.30
N ASP A 177 -11.93 3.41 10.23
CA ASP A 177 -13.35 3.73 10.07
C ASP A 177 -13.90 3.24 8.72
N LEU A 178 -13.08 3.29 7.66
CA LEU A 178 -13.44 2.75 6.35
C LEU A 178 -13.61 1.24 6.38
N VAL A 179 -12.67 0.51 6.98
CA VAL A 179 -12.70 -0.95 7.07
C VAL A 179 -13.82 -1.44 7.99
N ALA A 180 -14.15 -0.69 9.05
CA ALA A 180 -15.23 -1.02 9.99
C ALA A 180 -16.60 -1.19 9.31
N THR A 181 -16.79 -0.62 8.11
CA THR A 181 -18.00 -0.83 7.29
C THR A 181 -18.16 -2.25 6.75
N GLY A 182 -17.11 -3.08 6.80
CA GLY A 182 -17.08 -4.47 6.31
C GLY A 182 -17.04 -4.63 4.78
N LYS A 183 -17.09 -3.52 4.04
CA LYS A 183 -17.11 -3.48 2.57
C LYS A 183 -15.88 -2.80 1.97
N SER A 184 -14.98 -2.31 2.82
CA SER A 184 -13.71 -1.70 2.42
C SER A 184 -12.56 -2.58 2.80
N GLN A 185 -11.47 -2.45 2.06
CA GLN A 185 -10.21 -3.15 2.32
C GLN A 185 -9.05 -2.19 2.23
N VAL A 186 -8.03 -2.43 3.05
CA VAL A 186 -6.79 -1.67 3.04
C VAL A 186 -5.63 -2.61 2.75
N ILE A 187 -4.80 -2.22 1.78
CA ILE A 187 -3.49 -2.79 1.52
C ILE A 187 -2.48 -1.67 1.71
N LEU A 188 -1.49 -1.88 2.58
CA LEU A 188 -0.55 -0.85 2.97
C LEU A 188 0.87 -1.41 2.93
N SER A 189 1.78 -0.81 2.17
CA SER A 189 3.22 -1.02 2.37
C SER A 189 3.81 0.09 3.23
N THR A 190 4.65 -0.27 4.19
CA THR A 190 5.25 0.68 5.10
C THR A 190 6.58 0.17 5.67
N HIS A 191 7.46 1.10 6.02
CA HIS A 191 8.61 0.92 6.89
C HIS A 191 8.41 1.65 8.25
N SER A 192 7.21 2.18 8.51
CA SER A 192 6.86 2.85 9.77
C SER A 192 6.34 1.84 10.80
N PRO A 193 6.95 1.76 12.01
CA PRO A 193 6.43 0.95 13.10
C PRO A 193 5.01 1.35 13.50
N VAL A 194 4.67 2.63 13.34
CA VAL A 194 3.36 3.19 13.71
C VAL A 194 2.28 2.64 12.80
N LEU A 195 2.51 2.68 11.50
CA LEU A 195 1.58 2.17 10.50
C LEU A 195 1.52 0.64 10.49
N ALA A 196 2.63 -0.02 10.77
CA ALA A 196 2.66 -1.47 10.98
C ALA A 196 1.79 -1.91 12.17
N ALA A 197 1.57 -1.03 13.16
CA ALA A 197 0.72 -1.30 14.32
C ALA A 197 -0.79 -1.18 14.04
N PHE A 198 -1.21 -1.16 12.77
CA PHE A 198 -2.61 -1.03 12.40
C PHE A 198 -3.46 -2.12 13.09
N PRO A 199 -4.44 -1.76 13.94
CA PRO A 199 -5.24 -2.73 14.69
C PRO A 199 -5.97 -3.74 13.77
N GLY A 200 -5.74 -5.03 13.99
CA GLY A 200 -6.36 -6.11 13.22
C GLY A 200 -5.73 -6.36 11.84
N ALA A 201 -4.56 -5.78 11.57
CA ALA A 201 -3.81 -6.06 10.36
C ALA A 201 -3.25 -7.48 10.36
N VAL A 202 -3.30 -8.12 9.20
CA VAL A 202 -2.41 -9.24 8.87
C VAL A 202 -1.13 -8.65 8.30
N ILE A 203 -0.03 -8.83 9.02
CA ILE A 203 1.27 -8.28 8.66
C ILE A 203 2.08 -9.33 7.90
N HIS A 204 2.59 -8.93 6.74
CA HIS A 204 3.53 -9.68 5.93
C HIS A 204 4.86 -8.95 5.90
N GLU A 205 5.88 -9.58 6.48
CA GLU A 205 7.25 -9.10 6.39
C GLU A 205 7.88 -9.56 5.07
N VAL A 206 8.44 -8.59 4.36
CA VAL A 206 8.99 -8.69 3.01
C VAL A 206 10.51 -8.56 3.09
N GLY A 207 11.21 -9.57 2.59
CA GLY A 207 12.67 -9.59 2.59
C GLY A 207 13.24 -10.58 1.58
N GLU A 208 14.54 -10.85 1.66
CA GLU A 208 15.23 -11.81 0.79
C GLU A 208 14.70 -13.25 0.93
N TRP A 209 14.04 -13.55 2.06
CA TRP A 209 13.35 -14.82 2.32
C TRP A 209 11.95 -14.91 1.69
N GLY A 210 11.46 -13.84 1.07
CA GLY A 210 10.12 -13.77 0.51
C GLY A 210 9.12 -13.06 1.44
N LEU A 211 7.94 -13.66 1.59
CA LEU A 211 6.82 -13.19 2.39
C LEU A 211 6.62 -14.11 3.59
N ARG A 212 6.76 -13.56 4.81
CA ARG A 212 6.41 -14.26 6.05
C ARG A 212 5.36 -13.50 6.83
N ARG A 213 4.43 -14.20 7.47
CA ARG A 213 3.55 -13.58 8.46
C ARG A 213 4.34 -13.33 9.74
N ALA A 214 4.11 -12.18 10.36
CA ALA A 214 4.77 -11.80 11.60
C ALA A 214 3.80 -11.03 12.50
N GLU A 215 3.99 -11.14 13.81
CA GLU A 215 3.34 -10.26 14.76
C GLU A 215 4.10 -8.93 14.84
N TRP A 216 3.39 -7.84 15.13
CA TRP A 216 4.00 -6.50 15.16
C TRP A 216 5.23 -6.42 16.08
N ALA A 217 5.16 -7.03 17.25
CA ALA A 217 6.25 -7.03 18.24
C ALA A 217 7.49 -7.83 17.78
N GLU A 218 7.34 -8.71 16.80
CA GLU A 218 8.40 -9.59 16.29
C GLU A 218 9.13 -8.99 15.09
N LEU A 219 8.56 -7.95 14.46
CA LEU A 219 9.15 -7.29 13.30
C LEU A 219 10.56 -6.77 13.63
N ASP A 220 11.52 -7.04 12.74
CA ASP A 220 12.91 -6.62 12.94
C ASP A 220 13.01 -5.10 13.09
N LEU A 221 12.21 -4.34 12.32
CA LEU A 221 12.05 -2.89 12.45
C LEU A 221 11.67 -2.45 13.88
N VAL A 222 10.67 -3.11 14.49
CA VAL A 222 10.14 -2.75 15.82
C VAL A 222 11.16 -3.07 16.90
N ARG A 223 11.78 -4.26 16.81
CA ARG A 223 12.84 -4.67 17.74
C ARG A 223 14.05 -3.75 17.67
N ASN A 224 14.51 -3.42 16.46
CA ASN A 224 15.65 -2.53 16.24
C ASN A 224 15.38 -1.12 16.78
N LEU A 225 14.19 -0.57 16.53
CA LEU A 225 13.82 0.74 17.07
C LEU A 225 13.73 0.73 18.60
N SER A 226 13.12 -0.30 19.19
CA SER A 226 13.04 -0.42 20.65
C SER A 226 14.43 -0.44 21.28
N LEU A 227 15.34 -1.29 20.75
CA LEU A 227 16.72 -1.37 21.23
C LEU A 227 17.46 -0.04 21.07
N PHE A 228 17.22 0.68 19.97
CA PHE A 228 17.82 2.00 19.75
C PHE A 228 17.32 3.03 20.77
N LEU A 229 16.00 3.08 21.01
CA LEU A 229 15.40 4.00 21.98
C LEU A 229 15.85 3.71 23.42
N ASP A 230 16.05 2.43 23.77
CA ASP A 230 16.55 2.02 25.08
C ASP A 230 18.00 2.47 25.32
N ALA A 231 18.85 2.42 24.29
CA ALA A 231 20.27 2.76 24.44
C ALA A 231 20.92 3.33 23.14
N PRO A 232 20.63 4.59 22.76
CA PRO A 232 21.13 5.18 21.52
C PRO A 232 22.67 5.18 21.44
N GLY A 233 23.35 5.43 22.56
CA GLY A 233 24.81 5.49 22.63
C GLY A 233 25.53 4.17 22.33
N ARG A 234 24.85 3.02 22.40
CA ARG A 234 25.44 1.72 22.03
C ARG A 234 25.53 1.55 20.51
N PHE A 235 24.53 2.06 19.80
CA PHE A 235 24.46 2.03 18.33
C PHE A 235 25.37 3.08 17.71
N LEU A 236 25.40 4.30 18.28
CA LEU A 236 26.19 5.42 17.77
C LEU A 236 27.70 5.32 18.06
N ARG A 237 28.16 4.33 18.82
CA ARG A 237 29.60 4.13 19.12
C ARG A 237 30.40 3.60 17.92
N HIS A 238 29.71 3.05 16.92
CA HIS A 238 30.31 2.40 15.75
C HIS A 238 30.00 3.12 14.44
N VAL A 239 29.48 4.35 14.53
CA VAL A 239 29.25 5.29 13.42
C VAL A 239 30.27 6.41 13.55
#